data_AF-J1Q360-F1
#
_entry.id   AF-J1Q360-F1
#
_cell.length_a   1.000
_cell.length_b   1.000
_cell.length_c   1.000
_cell.angle_alpha   90.00
_cell.angle_beta   90.00
_cell.angle_gamma   90.00
#
_symmetry.space_group_name_H-M   'P 1'
#
loop_
_entity.id
_entity.type
_entity.pdbx_description
1 polymer ?
#
loop_
_entity_poly.entity_id
_entity_poly.type
_entity_poly.pdbx_seq_one_letter_code
_entity_poly.pdbx_strand_id
1 'polypeptide(L)' 'MALDQYEMFGKDMAAKCADNYRALRKKGITIRKTADVIIATFCIEKELPLLFLDRDFIPFVDHLGLEPALREA' A
#
# COMPACT_ATOMS: atom_id res chain seq x y z
N MET A 1 11.05 -18.06 -20.46
CA MET A 1 11.20 -16.81 -19.67
C MET A 1 9.93 -16.68 -18.84
N ALA A 2 10.04 -16.84 -17.52
CA ALA A 2 8.91 -16.73 -16.60
C ALA A 2 9.00 -15.36 -15.91
N LEU A 3 7.84 -14.73 -15.69
CA LEU A 3 7.75 -13.51 -14.90
C LEU A 3 7.80 -13.89 -13.41
N ASP A 4 8.38 -13.01 -12.60
CA ASP A 4 8.37 -13.17 -11.16
C ASP A 4 6.93 -13.12 -10.64
N GLN A 5 6.59 -14.05 -9.76
CA GLN A 5 5.28 -14.14 -9.13
C GLN A 5 5.44 -13.99 -7.63
N TYR A 6 4.60 -13.16 -7.03
CA TYR A 6 4.59 -12.90 -5.60
C TYR A 6 3.21 -13.20 -5.02
N GLU A 7 3.18 -13.86 -3.86
CA GLU A 7 1.97 -13.92 -3.05
C GLU A 7 1.73 -12.54 -2.43
N MET A 8 0.68 -11.85 -2.91
CA MET A 8 0.38 -10.49 -2.47
C MET A 8 -0.38 -10.46 -1.14
N PHE A 9 -1.34 -11.37 -0.96
CA PHE A 9 -2.20 -11.42 0.22
C PHE A 9 -2.16 -12.81 0.85
N GLY A 10 -1.15 -13.03 1.70
CA GLY A 10 -1.01 -14.22 2.54
C GLY A 10 -1.50 -13.97 3.98
N LYS A 11 -1.51 -15.03 4.80
CA LYS A 11 -1.96 -14.96 6.21
C LYS A 11 -1.30 -13.82 7.00
N ASP A 12 0.01 -13.65 6.84
CA ASP A 12 0.77 -12.65 7.61
C ASP A 12 0.49 -11.22 7.11
N MET A 13 0.11 -11.07 5.85
CA MET A 13 -0.17 -9.75 5.26
C MET A 13 -1.53 -9.20 5.72
N ALA A 14 -2.49 -10.07 6.06
CA ALA A 14 -3.82 -9.66 6.50
C ALA A 14 -3.78 -8.79 7.77
N ALA A 15 -2.96 -9.15 8.74
CA ALA A 15 -2.79 -8.36 9.97
C ALA A 15 -2.18 -6.99 9.67
N LYS A 16 -1.12 -6.95 8.86
CA LYS A 16 -0.42 -5.71 8.46
C LYS A 16 -1.33 -4.76 7.68
N CYS A 17 -2.14 -5.29 6.76
CA CYS A 17 -3.14 -4.49 6.03
C CYS A 17 -4.13 -3.84 7.00
N ALA A 18 -4.62 -4.60 7.98
CA ALA A 18 -5.54 -4.09 8.97
C ALA A 18 -4.89 -3.03 9.88
N ASP A 19 -3.61 -3.19 10.23
CA ASP A 19 -2.84 -2.20 10.99
C ASP A 19 -2.65 -0.89 10.22
N ASN A 20 -2.24 -0.96 8.94
CA ASN A 20 -2.10 0.21 8.08
C ASN A 20 -3.41 0.96 7.89
N TYR A 21 -4.51 0.23 7.64
CA TYR A 21 -5.85 0.82 7.58
C TYR A 21 -6.22 1.53 8.89
N ARG A 22 -5.99 0.89 10.05
CA ARG A 22 -6.26 1.50 11.37
C ARG A 22 -5.39 2.72 11.61
N ALA A 23 -4.12 2.71 11.18
CA ALA A 23 -3.21 3.82 11.34
C ALA A 23 -3.70 5.08 10.59
N LEU A 24 -4.14 4.92 9.34
CA LEU A 24 -4.75 6.01 8.57
C LEU A 24 -6.09 6.45 9.18
N ARG A 25 -6.93 5.50 9.60
CA ARG A 25 -8.23 5.81 10.21
C ARG A 25 -8.08 6.61 11.51
N LYS A 26 -7.06 6.33 12.33
CA LYS A 26 -6.74 7.11 13.53
C LYS A 26 -6.38 8.58 13.22
N LYS A 27 -5.91 8.86 12.00
CA LYS A 27 -5.64 10.22 11.49
C LYS A 27 -6.86 10.87 10.81
N GLY A 28 -8.02 10.22 10.84
CA GLY A 28 -9.24 10.69 10.17
C GLY A 28 -9.33 10.33 8.69
N ILE A 29 -8.40 9.53 8.17
CA ILE A 29 -8.35 9.14 6.75
C ILE A 29 -8.93 7.75 6.58
N THR A 30 -10.00 7.62 5.80
CA THR A 30 -10.64 6.32 5.54
C THR A 30 -10.41 5.90 4.10
N ILE A 31 -9.62 4.85 3.90
CA ILE A 31 -9.44 4.22 2.59
C ILE A 31 -10.67 3.38 2.26
N ARG A 32 -11.28 3.60 1.10
CA ARG A 32 -12.58 3.01 0.74
C ARG A 32 -12.46 1.59 0.20
N LYS A 33 -11.35 1.26 -0.46
CA LYS A 33 -11.15 -0.02 -1.13
C LYS A 33 -10.12 -0.85 -0.37
N THR A 34 -10.53 -2.06 0.05
CA THR A 34 -9.63 -3.00 0.71
C THR A 34 -8.44 -3.39 -0.18
N ALA A 35 -8.65 -3.47 -1.50
CA ALA A 35 -7.59 -3.77 -2.46
C ALA A 35 -6.45 -2.75 -2.42
N ASP A 36 -6.76 -1.45 -2.29
CA ASP A 36 -5.74 -0.39 -2.22
C ASP A 36 -4.89 -0.53 -0.95
N VAL A 37 -5.52 -0.90 0.18
CA VAL A 37 -4.81 -1.21 1.42
C VAL A 37 -3.86 -2.41 1.23
N ILE A 38 -4.32 -3.47 0.55
CA ILE A 38 -3.52 -4.67 0.29
C ILE A 38 -2.32 -4.33 -0.60
N ILE A 39 -2.55 -3.64 -1.71
CA ILE A 39 -1.51 -3.27 -2.68
C ILE A 39 -0.48 -2.35 -2.01
N ALA A 40 -0.93 -1.29 -1.33
CA ALA A 40 -0.02 -0.36 -0.67
C ALA A 40 0.80 -1.03 0.43
N THR A 41 0.15 -1.87 1.26
CA THR A 41 0.85 -2.60 2.32
C THR A 41 1.89 -3.56 1.74
N PHE A 42 1.55 -4.30 0.68
CA PHE A 42 2.51 -5.18 0.02
C PHE A 42 3.74 -4.40 -0.48
N CYS A 43 3.52 -3.26 -1.15
CA CYS A 43 4.60 -2.41 -1.64
C CYS A 43 5.48 -1.87 -0.51
N ILE A 44 4.88 -1.40 0.60
CA ILE A 44 5.63 -0.94 1.79
C ILE A 44 6.48 -2.08 2.37
N GLU A 45 5.88 -3.25 2.59
CA GLU A 45 6.57 -4.40 3.21
C GLU A 45 7.65 -5.04 2.34
N LYS A 46 7.61 -4.81 1.03
CA LYS A 46 8.60 -5.30 0.08
C LYS A 46 9.56 -4.21 -0.40
N GLU A 47 9.43 -2.99 0.12
CA GLU A 47 10.21 -1.82 -0.30
C GLU A 47 10.14 -1.60 -1.83
N LEU A 48 8.96 -1.87 -2.41
CA LEU A 48 8.71 -1.73 -3.84
C LEU A 48 7.97 -0.42 -4.11
N PRO A 49 8.46 0.42 -5.03
CA PRO A 49 7.74 1.61 -5.42
C PRO A 49 6.45 1.25 -6.16
N LEU A 50 5.37 1.99 -5.89
CA LEU A 50 4.08 1.77 -6.54
C LEU A 50 3.85 2.80 -7.65
N LEU A 51 3.55 2.34 -8.85
CA LEU A 51 3.03 3.17 -9.92
C LEU A 51 1.51 3.30 -9.78
N PHE A 52 1.02 4.50 -9.50
CA PHE A 52 -0.41 4.75 -9.33
C PHE A 52 -0.84 6.11 -9.89
N LEU A 53 -2.12 6.21 -10.28
CA LEU A 53 -2.80 7.46 -10.61
C LEU A 53 -3.95 7.77 -9.64
N ASP A 54 -4.37 6.77 -8.86
CA ASP A 54 -5.46 6.90 -7.89
C ASP A 54 -4.94 7.65 -6.65
N ARG A 55 -5.61 8.75 -6.30
CA ARG A 55 -5.25 9.58 -5.14
C ARG A 55 -5.48 8.87 -3.82
N ASP A 56 -6.22 7.77 -3.80
CA ASP A 56 -6.42 6.94 -2.61
C ASP A 56 -5.09 6.33 -2.09
N PHE A 57 -4.01 6.33 -2.89
CA PHE A 57 -2.66 5.93 -2.45
C PHE A 57 -1.82 7.04 -1.80
N ILE A 58 -2.18 8.32 -1.99
CA ILE A 58 -1.43 9.46 -1.44
C ILE A 58 -1.28 9.37 0.09
N PRO A 59 -2.33 9.03 0.87
CA PRO A 59 -2.18 8.90 2.32
C PRO A 59 -1.15 7.85 2.77
N PHE A 60 -0.91 6.82 1.96
CA PHE A 60 0.11 5.82 2.27
C PHE A 60 1.51 6.38 2.05
N VAL A 61 1.70 7.24 1.05
CA VAL A 61 2.95 7.98 0.82
C VAL A 61 3.20 8.92 2.00
N ASP A 62 2.23 9.79 2.30
CA ASP A 62 2.37 10.87 3.29
C ASP A 62 2.54 10.38 4.73
N HIS A 63 2.07 9.16 5.05
CA HIS A 63 1.98 8.71 6.44
C HIS A 63 2.57 7.33 6.73
N LEU A 64 2.72 6.46 5.74
CA LEU A 64 3.10 5.07 5.95
C LEU A 64 4.35 4.64 5.17
N GLY A 65 4.99 5.56 4.45
CA GLY A 65 6.26 5.30 3.77
C GLY A 65 6.13 4.53 2.45
N LEU A 66 4.97 4.59 1.79
CA LEU A 66 4.86 4.09 0.42
C LEU A 66 5.68 4.99 -0.52
N GLU A 67 6.54 4.39 -1.34
CA GLU A 67 7.31 5.13 -2.33
C GLU A 67 6.55 5.20 -3.67
N PRO A 68 6.31 6.39 -4.24
CA PRO A 68 5.76 6.51 -5.59
C PRO A 68 6.83 6.17 -6.64
N ALA A 69 6.45 5.38 -7.66
CA ALA A 69 7.38 5.00 -8.73
C ALA A 69 7.73 6.16 -9.67
N LEU A 70 6.81 7.11 -9.83
CA LEU A 70 7.09 8.37 -10.52
C LEU A 70 7.52 9.38 -9.48
N ARG A 71 8.75 9.89 -9.61
CA ARG A 71 9.17 11.09 -8.89
C ARG A 71 8.53 12.28 -9.61
N GLU A 72 7.82 13.14 -8.88
CA GLU A 72 7.48 14.45 -9.42
C GLU A 72 8.80 15.17 -9.78
N ALA A 73 8.83 15.78 -10.97
CA ALA A 73 9.98 16.50 -11.50
C ALA A 73 10.25 17.79 -10.72
#